data_AF-A0A2R8BK54-F1
#
_entry.id   AF-A0A2R8BK54-F1
#
_cell.length_a   1.000
_cell.length_b   1.000
_cell.length_c   1.000
_cell.angle_alpha   90.00
_cell.angle_beta   90.00
_cell.angle_gamma   90.00
#
_symmetry.space_group_name_H-M   'P 1'
#
loop_
_entity.id
_entity.type
_entity.pdbx_description
1 polymer ?
#
loop_
_entity_poly.entity_id
_entity_poly.type
_entity_poly.pdbx_seq_one_letter_code
_entity_poly.pdbx_strand_id
1 'polypeptide(L)'
;MPEEAGKSDRRPVRAIVRIAGLIVLIVAANHAFYFVRDSLNVDIRPSNEDTVHRMIMTFAAVYAIALAIPFVPGVEIGLGLMAAMGVEIVPLVYLCTVAGLNIAFLIGLTIPITTLIRFSRDLHLTQCETLLRRFDAVPDAEKLQVLLSTSPNRLPRTLLQNRYIVLAVLINLPGNFVIGGGGGIAIIAGASRLFYLPWFVLTVAIAVAPVPLAVLLFGPSLFAG
;
A
#
# COMPACT_ATOMS: atom_id res chain seq x y z
N MET A 1 -37.60 -19.37 -39.45
CA MET A 1 -37.41 -18.90 -38.06
C MET A 1 -36.36 -19.77 -37.40
N PRO A 2 -35.07 -19.37 -37.36
CA PRO A 2 -34.06 -20.11 -36.61
C PRO A 2 -33.43 -19.29 -35.47
N GLU A 3 -33.19 -20.00 -34.36
CA GLU A 3 -32.03 -19.96 -33.47
C GLU A 3 -31.30 -18.61 -33.21
N GLU A 4 -31.55 -18.02 -32.05
CA GLU A 4 -30.49 -17.33 -31.29
C GLU A 4 -30.61 -17.65 -29.79
N ALA A 5 -30.36 -18.91 -29.43
CA ALA A 5 -30.10 -19.32 -28.06
C ALA A 5 -28.62 -19.76 -27.99
N GLY A 6 -27.73 -18.94 -27.41
CA GLY A 6 -26.33 -19.38 -27.24
C GLY A 6 -25.23 -18.33 -27.04
N LYS A 7 -25.52 -17.12 -26.54
CA LYS A 7 -24.48 -16.13 -26.15
C LYS A 7 -24.49 -15.81 -24.65
N SER A 8 -24.66 -16.82 -23.83
CA SER A 8 -24.30 -16.82 -22.40
C SER A 8 -23.40 -18.05 -22.25
N ASP A 9 -22.09 -17.99 -22.02
CA ASP A 9 -21.56 -17.99 -20.65
C ASP A 9 -20.00 -18.01 -20.61
N ARG A 10 -19.30 -17.41 -21.60
CA ARG A 10 -17.81 -17.39 -21.62
C ARG A 10 -17.17 -16.23 -20.85
N ARG A 11 -17.99 -15.35 -20.26
CA ARG A 11 -17.57 -14.06 -19.68
C ARG A 11 -17.13 -14.13 -18.20
N PRO A 12 -17.73 -14.94 -17.30
CA PRO A 12 -17.27 -15.00 -15.89
C PRO A 12 -15.92 -15.72 -15.75
N VAL A 13 -15.62 -16.70 -16.62
CA VAL A 13 -14.34 -17.42 -16.64
C VAL A 13 -13.17 -16.46 -16.86
N ARG A 14 -13.32 -15.46 -17.74
CA ARG A 14 -12.27 -14.48 -18.04
C ARG A 14 -12.01 -13.54 -16.86
N ALA A 15 -13.04 -13.22 -16.07
CA ALA A 15 -12.92 -12.44 -14.84
C ALA A 15 -12.15 -13.24 -13.77
N ILE A 16 -12.54 -14.49 -13.56
CA ILE A 16 -11.89 -15.40 -12.59
C ILE A 16 -10.42 -15.58 -12.95
N VAL A 17 -10.08 -15.80 -14.22
CA VAL A 17 -8.69 -15.94 -14.67
C VAL A 17 -7.85 -14.68 -14.42
N ARG A 18 -8.44 -13.49 -14.58
CA ARG A 18 -7.74 -12.22 -14.31
C ARG A 18 -7.54 -11.95 -12.82
N ILE A 19 -8.54 -12.24 -11.99
CA ILE A 19 -8.41 -12.16 -10.53
C ILE A 19 -7.36 -13.16 -10.06
N ALA A 20 -7.44 -14.42 -10.52
CA ALA A 20 -6.47 -15.44 -10.20
C ALA A 20 -5.06 -15.02 -10.66
N GLY A 21 -4.92 -14.45 -11.86
CA GLY A 21 -3.65 -13.92 -12.35
C GLY A 21 -3.11 -12.76 -11.50
N LEU A 22 -3.97 -11.83 -11.07
CA LEU A 22 -3.59 -10.74 -10.18
C LEU A 22 -3.18 -11.26 -8.79
N ILE A 23 -3.94 -12.20 -8.23
CA ILE A 23 -3.61 -12.85 -6.95
C ILE A 23 -2.28 -13.59 -7.08
N VAL A 24 -2.07 -14.36 -8.14
CA VAL A 24 -0.80 -15.06 -8.40
C VAL A 24 0.34 -14.07 -8.56
N LEU A 25 0.15 -12.96 -9.26
CA LEU A 25 1.16 -11.91 -9.40
C LEU A 25 1.51 -11.29 -8.03
N ILE A 26 0.50 -10.96 -7.22
CA ILE A 26 0.66 -10.40 -5.87
C ILE A 26 1.39 -11.40 -4.97
N VAL A 27 0.97 -12.67 -4.97
CA VAL A 27 1.57 -13.74 -4.17
C VAL A 27 3.00 -14.00 -4.64
N ALA A 28 3.25 -14.06 -5.94
CA ALA A 28 4.59 -14.25 -6.50
C ALA A 28 5.52 -13.07 -6.19
N ALA A 29 5.03 -11.83 -6.27
CA ALA A 29 5.79 -10.64 -5.87
C ALA A 29 6.13 -10.67 -4.37
N ASN A 30 5.18 -11.07 -3.52
CA ASN A 30 5.41 -11.25 -2.09
C ASN A 30 6.43 -12.38 -1.80
N HIS A 31 6.34 -13.49 -2.55
CA HIS A 31 7.22 -14.64 -2.36
C HIS A 31 8.66 -14.39 -2.86
N ALA A 32 8.80 -13.64 -3.96
CA ALA A 32 10.10 -13.23 -4.48
C ALA A 32 10.87 -12.36 -3.48
N PHE A 33 10.16 -11.56 -2.68
CA PHE A 33 10.76 -10.75 -1.63
C PHE A 33 11.39 -11.61 -0.52
N TYR A 34 10.74 -12.72 -0.11
CA TYR A 34 11.32 -13.66 0.84
C TYR A 34 12.57 -14.37 0.29
N PHE A 35 12.62 -14.67 -1.02
CA PHE A 35 13.78 -15.30 -1.65
C PHE A 35 15.01 -14.37 -1.74
N VAL A 36 14.79 -13.07 -1.98
CA VAL A 36 15.85 -12.06 -1.97
C VAL A 36 16.48 -11.94 -0.57
N ARG A 37 15.67 -12.05 0.50
CA ARG A 37 16.16 -12.01 1.88
C ARG A 37 17.12 -13.16 2.21
N ASP A 38 16.82 -14.37 1.76
CA ASP A 38 17.63 -15.57 2.05
C ASP A 38 18.96 -15.61 1.28
N SER A 39 19.04 -14.90 0.15
CA SER A 39 20.26 -14.82 -0.66
C SER A 39 21.32 -13.88 -0.07
N LEU A 40 21.05 -13.27 1.08
CA LEU A 40 21.87 -12.21 1.67
C LEU A 40 22.62 -12.67 2.90
N ASN A 41 23.51 -13.65 2.70
CA ASN A 41 24.56 -13.96 3.64
C ASN A 41 25.90 -13.59 2.98
N VAL A 42 26.28 -12.32 3.05
CA VAL A 42 27.52 -11.79 2.47
C VAL A 42 28.46 -11.40 3.61
N ASP A 43 29.61 -12.07 3.67
CA ASP A 43 30.70 -11.78 4.60
C ASP A 43 31.14 -10.31 4.52
N ILE A 44 30.95 -9.56 5.61
CA ILE A 44 31.38 -8.16 5.72
C ILE A 44 32.88 -8.15 6.04
N ARG A 45 33.71 -7.76 5.05
CA ARG A 45 35.15 -7.50 5.26
C ARG A 45 35.43 -5.98 5.33
N PRO A 46 36.35 -5.50 6.19
CA PRO A 46 36.46 -4.07 6.53
C PRO A 46 37.13 -3.15 5.49
N SER A 47 37.43 -3.61 4.26
CA SER A 47 38.32 -2.88 3.35
C SER A 47 37.65 -2.16 2.17
N ASN A 48 36.32 -1.97 2.16
CA ASN A 48 35.59 -1.37 1.04
C ASN A 48 34.39 -0.51 1.53
N GLU A 49 34.64 0.57 2.27
CA GLU A 49 33.59 1.46 2.82
C GLU A 49 32.59 1.93 1.75
N ASP A 50 33.06 2.29 0.54
CA ASP A 50 32.20 2.69 -0.58
C ASP A 50 31.30 1.57 -1.11
N THR A 51 31.82 0.35 -1.19
CA THR A 51 31.04 -0.81 -1.67
C THR A 51 29.98 -1.19 -0.65
N VAL A 52 30.32 -1.15 0.65
CA VAL A 52 29.38 -1.42 1.74
C VAL A 52 28.29 -0.36 1.78
N HIS A 53 28.63 0.93 1.68
CA HIS A 53 27.64 2.01 1.62
C HIS A 53 26.69 1.85 0.42
N ARG A 54 27.23 1.55 -0.77
CA ARG A 54 26.42 1.32 -1.97
C ARG A 54 25.50 0.10 -1.82
N MET A 55 25.96 -0.97 -1.18
CA MET A 55 25.13 -2.14 -0.86
C MET A 55 23.98 -1.76 0.08
N ILE A 56 24.26 -1.06 1.18
CA ILE A 56 23.23 -0.60 2.14
C ILE A 56 22.19 0.27 1.44
N MET A 57 22.63 1.24 0.61
CA MET A 57 21.72 2.10 -0.15
C MET A 57 20.87 1.31 -1.16
N THR A 58 21.45 0.29 -1.78
CA THR A 58 20.73 -0.61 -2.68
C THR A 58 19.67 -1.42 -1.93
N PHE A 59 20.00 -1.97 -0.75
CA PHE A 59 19.03 -2.66 0.10
C PHE A 59 17.93 -1.74 0.59
N ALA A 60 18.28 -0.53 1.01
CA ALA A 60 17.32 0.48 1.43
C ALA A 60 16.33 0.83 0.30
N ALA A 61 16.81 0.96 -0.93
CA ALA A 61 15.97 1.22 -2.10
C ALA A 61 15.05 0.03 -2.41
N VAL A 62 15.58 -1.19 -2.44
CA VAL A 62 14.79 -2.42 -2.64
C VAL A 62 13.73 -2.57 -1.56
N TYR A 63 14.08 -2.32 -0.30
CA TYR A 63 13.16 -2.37 0.83
C TYR A 63 12.05 -1.31 0.71
N ALA A 64 12.40 -0.05 0.39
CA ALA A 64 11.41 0.99 0.18
C ALA A 64 10.44 0.68 -0.97
N ILE A 65 10.95 0.13 -2.09
CA ILE A 65 10.12 -0.31 -3.22
C ILE A 65 9.20 -1.46 -2.81
N ALA A 66 9.71 -2.44 -2.05
CA ALA A 66 8.91 -3.55 -1.56
C ALA A 66 7.75 -3.06 -0.68
N LEU A 67 7.99 -2.08 0.19
CA LEU A 67 6.94 -1.48 1.02
C LEU A 67 5.86 -0.74 0.22
N ALA A 68 6.15 -0.33 -1.01
CA ALA A 68 5.17 0.27 -1.91
C ALA A 68 4.23 -0.78 -2.53
N ILE A 69 4.62 -2.06 -2.52
CA ILE A 69 3.82 -3.16 -3.09
C ILE A 69 2.65 -3.46 -2.14
N PRO A 70 1.42 -3.59 -2.67
CA PRO A 70 0.28 -3.96 -1.84
C PRO A 70 0.43 -5.37 -1.26
N PHE A 71 -0.16 -5.59 -0.09
CA PHE A 71 -0.17 -6.84 0.67
C PHE A 71 1.18 -7.25 1.29
N VAL A 72 2.21 -6.40 1.18
CA VAL A 72 3.48 -6.62 1.88
C VAL A 72 3.32 -6.30 3.37
N PRO A 73 3.69 -7.22 4.29
CA PRO A 73 3.62 -7.02 5.74
C PRO A 73 4.77 -6.11 6.21
N GLY A 74 4.66 -4.83 5.87
CA GLY A 74 5.77 -3.87 6.01
C GLY A 74 6.21 -3.61 7.45
N VAL A 75 5.26 -3.58 8.39
CA VAL A 75 5.55 -3.35 9.82
C VAL A 75 6.28 -4.56 10.40
N GLU A 76 5.85 -5.77 10.06
CA GLU A 76 6.45 -7.02 10.50
C GLU A 76 7.88 -7.17 9.97
N ILE A 77 8.11 -6.82 8.69
CA ILE A 77 9.45 -6.82 8.10
C ILE A 77 10.33 -5.76 8.78
N GLY A 78 9.83 -4.54 8.97
CA GLY A 78 10.57 -3.46 9.62
C GLY A 78 10.96 -3.82 11.06
N LEU A 79 10.05 -4.40 11.83
CA LEU A 79 10.31 -4.87 13.18
C LEU A 79 11.35 -6.01 13.18
N GLY A 80 11.27 -6.94 12.24
CA GLY A 80 12.25 -8.00 12.08
C GLY A 80 13.67 -7.48 11.76
N LEU A 81 13.78 -6.43 10.94
CA LEU A 81 15.07 -5.78 10.67
C LEU A 81 15.62 -5.06 11.90
N MET A 82 14.77 -4.33 12.63
CA MET A 82 15.17 -3.68 13.89
C MET A 82 15.58 -4.67 14.97
N ALA A 83 14.90 -5.83 15.06
CA ALA A 83 15.26 -6.89 15.99
C ALA A 83 16.59 -7.56 15.63
N ALA A 84 16.85 -7.78 14.32
CA ALA A 84 18.05 -8.47 13.84
C ALA A 84 19.30 -7.57 13.85
N MET A 85 19.15 -6.29 13.49
CA MET A 85 20.27 -5.35 13.33
C MET A 85 20.37 -4.32 14.46
N GLY A 86 19.44 -4.34 15.41
CA GLY A 86 19.41 -3.44 16.56
C GLY A 86 18.92 -2.02 16.23
N VAL A 87 19.13 -1.12 17.19
CA VAL A 87 18.62 0.27 17.14
C VAL A 87 19.24 1.13 16.04
N GLU A 88 20.43 0.75 15.53
CA GLU A 88 21.16 1.53 14.52
C GLU A 88 20.44 1.60 13.17
N ILE A 89 19.68 0.55 12.81
CA ILE A 89 18.96 0.50 11.53
C ILE A 89 17.64 1.29 11.58
N VAL A 90 17.16 1.67 12.75
CA VAL A 90 15.82 2.24 12.96
C VAL A 90 15.57 3.50 12.10
N PRO A 91 16.49 4.49 12.03
CA PRO A 91 16.28 5.66 11.19
C PRO A 91 16.15 5.30 9.71
N LEU A 92 16.94 4.33 9.23
CA LEU A 92 16.89 3.87 7.85
C LEU A 92 15.56 3.18 7.55
N VAL A 93 15.10 2.28 8.43
CA VAL A 93 13.81 1.58 8.28
C VAL A 93 12.64 2.57 8.27
N TYR A 94 12.67 3.57 9.16
CA TYR A 94 11.67 4.65 9.17
C TYR A 94 11.65 5.42 7.84
N LEU A 95 12.81 5.87 7.36
CA LEU A 95 12.91 6.62 6.10
C LEU A 95 12.45 5.78 4.90
N CYS A 96 12.85 4.51 4.81
CA CYS A 96 12.39 3.60 3.77
C CYS A 96 10.88 3.39 3.81
N THR A 97 10.28 3.31 5.00
CA THR A 97 8.83 3.13 5.15
C THR A 97 8.06 4.36 4.71
N VAL A 98 8.48 5.55 5.16
CA VAL A 98 7.89 6.81 4.71
C VAL A 98 8.06 6.95 3.20
N ALA A 99 9.25 6.67 2.65
CA ALA A 99 9.50 6.74 1.22
C ALA A 99 8.62 5.76 0.43
N GLY A 100 8.56 4.49 0.84
CA GLY A 100 7.76 3.45 0.19
C GLY A 100 6.27 3.77 0.14
N LEU A 101 5.70 4.26 1.24
CA LEU A 101 4.29 4.68 1.29
C LEU A 101 4.01 5.91 0.42
N ASN A 102 4.96 6.84 0.33
CA ASN A 102 4.84 7.97 -0.60
C ASN A 102 4.96 7.53 -2.06
N ILE A 103 5.85 6.59 -2.39
CA ILE A 103 5.93 5.98 -3.74
C ILE A 103 4.60 5.32 -4.10
N ALA A 104 4.04 4.51 -3.19
CA ALA A 104 2.73 3.88 -3.36
C ALA A 104 1.63 4.91 -3.62
N PHE A 105 1.60 6.01 -2.86
CA PHE A 105 0.65 7.09 -3.08
C PHE A 105 0.80 7.75 -4.46
N LEU A 106 2.04 8.04 -4.89
CA LEU A 106 2.32 8.59 -6.21
C LEU A 106 1.90 7.62 -7.33
N ILE A 107 2.10 6.31 -7.15
CA ILE A 107 1.58 5.29 -8.06
C ILE A 107 0.05 5.36 -8.10
N GLY A 108 -0.62 5.49 -6.95
CA GLY A 108 -2.07 5.73 -6.90
C GLY A 108 -2.50 6.95 -7.72
N LEU A 109 -1.71 8.03 -7.70
CA LEU A 109 -1.93 9.23 -8.50
C LEU A 109 -1.67 9.05 -10.01
N THR A 110 -1.18 7.91 -10.48
CA THR A 110 -1.09 7.64 -11.92
C THR A 110 -2.21 6.74 -12.43
N ILE A 111 -2.96 6.09 -11.53
CA ILE A 111 -4.07 5.22 -11.89
C ILE A 111 -5.26 6.08 -12.34
N PRO A 112 -5.66 6.04 -13.62
CA PRO A 112 -6.86 6.72 -14.05
C PRO A 112 -8.09 5.92 -13.60
N ILE A 113 -9.12 6.64 -13.15
CA ILE A 113 -10.39 6.03 -12.72
C ILE A 113 -11.05 5.20 -13.83
N THR A 114 -10.76 5.52 -15.10
CA THR A 114 -11.20 4.75 -16.28
C THR A 114 -10.65 3.32 -16.28
N THR A 115 -9.44 3.10 -15.78
CA THR A 115 -8.88 1.74 -15.61
C THR A 115 -9.65 0.97 -14.56
N LEU A 116 -10.01 1.60 -13.43
CA LEU A 116 -10.83 0.98 -12.38
C LEU A 116 -12.24 0.66 -12.86
N ILE A 117 -12.84 1.53 -13.68
CA ILE A 117 -14.13 1.30 -14.33
C ILE A 117 -14.07 0.09 -15.27
N ARG A 118 -13.04 0.03 -16.14
CA ARG A 118 -12.83 -1.10 -17.05
C ARG A 118 -12.59 -2.40 -16.29
N PHE A 119 -11.79 -2.35 -15.24
CA PHE A 119 -11.52 -3.50 -14.39
C PHE A 119 -12.81 -3.98 -13.69
N SER A 120 -13.61 -3.08 -13.12
CA SER A 120 -14.89 -3.42 -12.48
C SER A 120 -15.88 -4.04 -13.47
N ARG A 121 -15.97 -3.48 -14.69
CA ARG A 121 -16.76 -4.05 -15.77
C ARG A 121 -16.30 -5.46 -16.14
N ASP A 122 -14.99 -5.63 -16.28
CA ASP A 122 -14.38 -6.92 -16.62
C ASP A 122 -14.61 -7.97 -15.53
N LEU A 123 -14.74 -7.55 -14.27
CA LEU A 123 -15.11 -8.39 -13.13
C LEU A 123 -16.62 -8.58 -12.94
N HIS A 124 -17.45 -8.01 -13.81
CA HIS A 124 -18.91 -8.00 -13.70
C HIS A 124 -19.43 -7.35 -12.41
N LEU A 125 -18.64 -6.47 -11.80
CA LEU A 125 -19.04 -5.65 -10.65
C LEU A 125 -19.80 -4.43 -11.15
N THR A 126 -21.01 -4.65 -11.68
CA THR A 126 -21.84 -3.62 -12.33
C THR A 126 -22.17 -2.46 -11.38
N GLN A 127 -22.33 -2.74 -10.09
CA GLN A 127 -22.51 -1.71 -9.05
C GLN A 127 -21.25 -0.85 -8.89
N CYS A 128 -20.07 -1.47 -8.78
CA CYS A 128 -18.80 -0.75 -8.69
C CYS A 128 -18.54 0.08 -9.95
N GLU A 129 -18.77 -0.46 -11.15
CA GLU A 129 -18.68 0.31 -12.39
C GLU A 129 -19.57 1.56 -12.34
N THR A 130 -20.83 1.40 -11.91
CA THR A 130 -21.79 2.51 -11.83
C THR A 130 -21.33 3.56 -10.82
N LEU A 131 -20.86 3.13 -9.64
CA LEU A 131 -20.36 4.03 -8.60
C LEU A 131 -19.11 4.79 -9.07
N LEU A 132 -18.16 4.09 -9.71
CA LEU A 132 -16.92 4.70 -10.21
C LEU A 132 -17.19 5.68 -11.35
N ARG A 133 -18.16 5.40 -12.24
CA ARG A 133 -18.59 6.35 -13.29
C ARG A 133 -19.21 7.62 -12.72
N ARG A 134 -20.04 7.48 -11.67
CA ARG A 134 -20.59 8.65 -10.96
C ARG A 134 -19.49 9.47 -10.30
N PHE A 135 -18.50 8.80 -9.72
CA PHE A 135 -17.36 9.46 -9.09
C PHE A 135 -16.42 10.16 -10.10
N ASP A 136 -16.22 9.56 -11.28
CA ASP A 136 -15.44 10.15 -12.39
C ASP A 136 -16.09 11.43 -12.95
N ALA A 137 -17.43 11.50 -12.95
CA ALA A 137 -18.16 12.69 -13.39
C ALA A 137 -17.97 13.91 -12.48
N VAL A 138 -17.42 13.74 -11.27
CA VAL A 138 -17.21 14.83 -10.31
C VAL A 138 -15.77 15.36 -10.43
N PRO A 139 -15.55 16.67 -10.60
CA PRO A 139 -14.21 17.26 -10.59
C PRO A 139 -13.44 16.99 -9.30
N ASP A 140 -12.12 16.77 -9.38
CA ASP A 140 -11.28 16.41 -8.22
C ASP A 140 -11.41 17.37 -7.03
N ALA A 141 -11.52 18.67 -7.30
CA ALA A 141 -11.67 19.71 -6.26
C ALA A 141 -13.00 19.61 -5.49
N GLU A 142 -14.03 19.06 -6.12
CA GLU A 142 -15.40 19.00 -5.59
C GLU A 142 -15.72 17.62 -5.00
N LYS A 143 -14.95 16.58 -5.33
CA LYS A 143 -15.18 15.18 -4.91
C LYS A 143 -15.47 15.03 -3.42
N LEU A 144 -14.66 15.66 -2.56
CA LEU A 144 -14.88 15.59 -1.11
C LEU A 144 -16.22 16.22 -0.70
N GLN A 145 -16.54 17.41 -1.24
CA GLN A 145 -17.75 18.14 -0.86
C GLN A 145 -19.00 17.39 -1.29
N VAL A 146 -18.98 16.81 -2.50
CA VAL A 146 -20.06 15.96 -3.02
C VAL A 146 -20.24 14.69 -2.18
N LEU A 147 -19.17 14.03 -1.76
CA LEU A 147 -19.26 12.86 -0.87
C LEU A 147 -19.82 13.22 0.51
N LEU A 148 -19.48 14.40 1.03
CA LEU A 148 -20.00 14.90 2.30
C LEU A 148 -21.48 15.29 2.22
N SER A 149 -21.94 15.86 1.10
CA SER A 149 -23.34 16.24 0.90
C SER A 149 -24.25 15.04 0.60
N THR A 150 -23.70 13.99 -0.01
CA THR A 150 -24.44 12.76 -0.36
C THR A 150 -24.47 11.74 0.79
N SER A 151 -23.70 11.93 1.87
CA SER A 151 -23.67 11.00 3.02
C SER A 151 -24.78 11.28 4.03
N PRO A 152 -25.86 10.45 4.10
CA PRO A 152 -26.96 10.65 5.04
C PRO A 152 -26.59 10.30 6.49
N ASN A 153 -25.57 9.46 6.67
CA ASN A 153 -25.20 8.91 7.97
C ASN A 153 -24.01 9.64 8.58
N ARG A 154 -24.00 9.76 9.92
CA ARG A 154 -22.90 10.43 10.66
C ARG A 154 -21.55 9.75 10.46
N LEU A 155 -21.52 8.40 10.40
CA LEU A 155 -20.27 7.64 10.33
C LEU A 155 -19.44 7.90 9.05
N PRO A 156 -19.96 7.73 7.82
CA PRO A 156 -19.20 8.05 6.61
C PRO A 156 -18.75 9.51 6.55
N ARG A 157 -19.61 10.43 7.02
CA ARG A 157 -19.28 11.86 7.08
C ARG A 157 -18.10 12.13 8.01
N THR A 158 -18.10 11.55 9.21
CA THR A 158 -16.99 11.68 10.18
C THR A 158 -15.70 11.06 9.63
N LEU A 159 -15.78 9.92 8.95
CA LEU A 159 -14.60 9.29 8.33
C LEU A 159 -14.00 10.17 7.22
N LEU A 160 -14.84 10.77 6.37
CA LEU A 160 -14.39 11.66 5.30
C LEU A 160 -13.78 12.96 5.83
N GLN A 161 -14.36 13.54 6.88
CA GLN A 161 -13.84 14.75 7.53
C GLN A 161 -12.50 14.49 8.23
N ASN A 162 -12.34 13.31 8.83
CA ASN A 162 -11.13 12.91 9.54
C ASN A 162 -10.24 11.97 8.71
N ARG A 163 -10.31 12.06 7.37
CA ARG A 163 -9.65 11.11 6.46
C ARG A 163 -8.16 10.89 6.72
N TYR A 164 -7.43 11.91 7.19
CA TYR A 164 -6.01 11.79 7.53
C TYR A 164 -5.79 10.99 8.82
N ILE A 165 -6.67 11.17 9.82
CA ILE A 165 -6.66 10.36 11.05
C ILE A 165 -7.04 8.92 10.70
N VAL A 166 -8.07 8.73 9.89
CA VAL A 166 -8.49 7.41 9.40
C VAL A 166 -7.34 6.73 8.66
N LEU A 167 -6.63 7.44 7.78
CA LEU A 167 -5.45 6.94 7.10
C LEU A 167 -4.36 6.48 8.08
N ALA A 168 -4.03 7.31 9.07
CA ALA A 168 -3.03 6.98 10.08
C ALA A 168 -3.42 5.72 10.89
N VAL A 169 -4.71 5.60 11.24
CA VAL A 169 -5.25 4.42 11.94
C VAL A 169 -5.18 3.18 11.05
N LEU A 170 -5.58 3.27 9.79
CA LEU A 170 -5.54 2.13 8.86
C LEU A 170 -4.11 1.60 8.64
N ILE A 171 -3.13 2.50 8.53
CA ILE A 171 -1.71 2.13 8.39
C ILE A 171 -1.20 1.41 9.65
N ASN A 172 -1.71 1.74 10.84
CA ASN A 172 -1.31 1.12 12.10
C ASN A 172 -2.21 -0.03 12.54
N LEU A 173 -3.25 -0.37 11.77
CA LEU A 173 -4.17 -1.44 12.14
C LEU A 173 -3.44 -2.79 12.07
N PRO A 174 -3.48 -3.62 13.13
CA PRO A 174 -2.90 -4.95 13.06
C PRO A 174 -3.60 -5.77 11.97
N GLY A 175 -2.83 -6.50 11.16
CA GLY A 175 -3.38 -7.25 10.05
C GLY A 175 -3.80 -6.40 8.84
N ASN A 176 -3.35 -5.14 8.74
CA ASN A 176 -3.63 -4.29 7.57
C ASN A 176 -3.17 -4.92 6.24
N PHE A 177 -2.21 -5.86 6.27
CA PHE A 177 -1.76 -6.61 5.09
C PHE A 177 -2.92 -7.33 4.38
N VAL A 178 -3.95 -7.77 5.12
CA VAL A 178 -5.15 -8.42 4.56
C VAL A 178 -5.95 -7.46 3.66
N ILE A 179 -5.95 -6.17 4.01
CA ILE A 179 -6.68 -5.11 3.29
C ILE A 179 -5.81 -4.50 2.18
N GLY A 180 -4.54 -4.90 2.08
CA GLY A 180 -3.58 -4.39 1.10
C GLY A 180 -2.30 -3.82 1.71
N GLY A 181 -2.13 -3.87 3.03
CA GLY A 181 -0.96 -3.33 3.72
C GLY A 181 -0.87 -1.82 3.65
N GLY A 182 0.21 -1.25 4.20
CA GLY A 182 0.47 0.18 4.08
C GLY A 182 0.54 0.64 2.62
N GLY A 183 1.24 -0.11 1.75
CA GLY A 183 1.37 0.19 0.32
C GLY A 183 0.03 0.22 -0.41
N GLY A 184 -0.84 -0.79 -0.22
CA GLY A 184 -2.16 -0.83 -0.84
C GLY A 184 -3.09 0.29 -0.35
N ILE A 185 -3.07 0.59 0.95
CA ILE A 185 -3.80 1.72 1.53
C ILE A 185 -3.35 3.04 0.88
N ALA A 186 -2.04 3.24 0.74
CA ALA A 186 -1.47 4.43 0.12
C ALA A 186 -1.81 4.55 -1.38
N ILE A 187 -1.78 3.45 -2.13
CA ILE A 187 -2.22 3.41 -3.54
C ILE A 187 -3.69 3.82 -3.66
N ILE A 188 -4.58 3.27 -2.83
CA ILE A 188 -6.00 3.61 -2.85
C ILE A 188 -6.21 5.08 -2.45
N ALA A 189 -5.49 5.57 -1.45
CA ALA A 189 -5.52 6.98 -1.06
C ALA A 189 -5.14 7.90 -2.23
N GLY A 190 -4.07 7.57 -2.98
CA GLY A 190 -3.67 8.30 -4.18
C GLY A 190 -4.73 8.23 -5.29
N ALA A 191 -5.21 7.02 -5.60
CA ALA A 191 -6.22 6.80 -6.65
C ALA A 191 -7.54 7.53 -6.37
N SER A 192 -7.89 7.74 -5.08
CA SER A 192 -9.10 8.46 -4.67
C SER A 192 -9.09 9.95 -5.03
N ARG A 193 -7.90 10.56 -5.18
CA ARG A 193 -7.71 12.03 -5.32
C ARG A 193 -8.29 12.86 -4.16
N LEU A 194 -8.63 12.23 -3.04
CA LEU A 194 -9.16 12.94 -1.87
C LEU A 194 -8.05 13.50 -0.97
N PHE A 195 -6.80 13.11 -1.17
CA PHE A 195 -5.68 13.51 -0.32
C PHE A 195 -4.73 14.43 -1.09
N TYR A 196 -4.36 15.54 -0.45
CA TYR A 196 -3.30 16.42 -0.93
C TYR A 196 -1.92 15.93 -0.49
N LEU A 197 -0.94 15.92 -1.40
CA LEU A 197 0.36 15.27 -1.23
C LEU A 197 1.12 15.73 0.03
N PRO A 198 1.35 17.04 0.29
CA PRO A 198 2.01 17.48 1.52
C PRO A 198 1.38 16.97 2.82
N TRP A 199 0.04 16.98 2.88
CA TRP A 199 -0.68 16.49 4.06
C TRP A 199 -0.62 14.97 4.17
N PHE A 200 -0.61 14.26 3.04
CA PHE A 200 -0.39 12.82 3.01
C PHE A 200 1.01 12.46 3.55
N VAL A 201 2.07 13.12 3.06
CA VAL A 201 3.46 12.93 3.53
C VAL A 201 3.54 13.15 5.04
N LEU A 202 2.98 14.26 5.54
CA LEU A 202 2.97 14.57 6.97
C LEU A 202 2.22 13.50 7.78
N THR A 203 1.06 13.06 7.30
CA THR A 203 0.26 12.03 7.95
C THR A 203 1.02 10.71 8.04
N VAL A 204 1.68 10.31 6.95
CA VAL A 204 2.49 9.09 6.91
C VAL A 204 3.70 9.20 7.84
N ALA A 205 4.43 10.32 7.83
CA ALA A 205 5.57 10.52 8.73
C ALA A 205 5.16 10.37 10.20
N ILE A 206 4.04 10.99 10.60
CA ILE A 206 3.51 10.88 11.95
C ILE A 206 3.00 9.45 12.23
N ALA A 207 2.29 8.83 11.28
CA ALA A 207 1.70 7.51 11.45
C ALA A 207 2.75 6.41 11.59
N VAL A 208 3.90 6.53 10.91
CA VAL A 208 4.97 5.53 10.95
C VAL A 208 5.87 5.70 12.18
N ALA A 209 5.97 6.90 12.74
CA ALA A 209 6.88 7.22 13.85
C ALA A 209 6.73 6.40 15.16
N PRO A 210 5.53 5.95 15.60
CA PRO A 210 5.37 5.34 16.92
C PRO A 210 6.25 4.11 17.17
N VAL A 211 6.35 3.19 16.20
CA VAL A 211 7.13 1.95 16.35
C VAL A 211 8.64 2.24 16.37
N PRO A 212 9.23 2.96 15.40
CA PRO A 212 10.63 3.40 15.45
C PRO A 212 10.99 4.16 16.72
N LEU A 213 10.13 5.09 17.17
CA LEU A 213 10.37 5.84 18.40
C LEU A 213 10.37 4.94 19.63
N ALA A 214 9.43 3.99 19.72
CA ALA A 214 9.42 3.01 20.81
C ALA A 214 10.73 2.20 20.82
N VAL A 215 11.19 1.72 19.67
CA VAL A 215 12.46 0.97 19.58
C VAL A 215 13.67 1.85 19.95
N LEU A 216 13.70 3.13 19.56
CA LEU A 216 14.78 4.04 19.95
C LEU A 216 14.79 4.36 21.45
N LEU A 217 13.62 4.49 22.07
CA LEU A 217 13.50 4.86 23.49
C LEU A 217 13.68 3.67 24.44
N PHE A 218 13.26 2.48 24.02
CA PHE A 218 13.20 1.28 24.87
C PHE A 218 14.07 0.11 24.36
N GLY A 219 14.83 0.30 23.28
CA GLY A 219 15.57 -0.72 22.51
C GLY A 219 15.86 -2.07 23.19
N PRO A 220 16.98 -2.26 23.89
CA PRO A 220 17.37 -3.58 24.40
C PRO A 220 16.34 -4.23 25.34
N SER A 221 15.54 -3.44 26.07
CA SER A 221 14.52 -3.96 27.00
C SER A 221 13.22 -4.39 26.30
N LEU A 222 12.97 -3.97 25.05
CA LEU A 222 11.83 -4.44 24.25
C LEU A 222 12.03 -5.85 23.69
N PHE A 223 13.26 -6.25 23.41
CA PHE A 223 13.58 -7.54 22.76
C PHE A 223 14.12 -8.60 23.74
N ALA A 224 14.34 -8.24 25.01
CA ALA A 224 14.88 -9.11 26.06
C ALA A 224 13.78 -9.76 26.95
N GLY A 225 12.54 -9.82 26.46
CA GLY A 225 11.41 -10.49 27.12
C GLY A 225 11.31 -11.97 26.78
#